data_AF-A0A0K2TFD7-F1
#
_entry.id   AF-A0A0K2TFD7-F1
#
_cell.length_a   1.000
_cell.length_b   1.000
_cell.length_c   1.000
_cell.angle_alpha   90.00
_cell.angle_beta   90.00
_cell.angle_gamma   90.00
#
_symmetry.space_group_name_H-M   'P 1'
#
loop_
_entity.id
_entity.type
_entity.pdbx_description
1 polymer ?
#
loop_
_entity_poly.entity_id
_entity_poly.type
_entity_poly.pdbx_seq_one_letter_code
_entity_poly.pdbx_strand_id
1 'polypeptide(L)'
;MLPYENIPASSFNQEQKRCALMCILCNLNGEVDNAFLARAVGCSIRFVQKVRKRVEQDGNDPLTMVSRKLRDPEAAKTVRSPALLEKINKKIEENPDQSMNAIAESIDGASRSTVHRAINTRRKEQLLRK
;
A
#
# COMPACT_ATOMS: atom_id res chain seq x y z
N MET A 1 -17.20 26.47 17.57
CA MET A 1 -16.78 25.19 18.16
C MET A 1 -15.92 24.48 17.13
N LEU A 2 -14.64 24.23 17.41
CA LEU A 2 -13.74 23.59 16.44
C LEU A 2 -14.08 22.07 16.39
N PRO A 3 -14.12 21.43 15.21
CA PRO A 3 -14.66 20.07 15.03
C PRO A 3 -13.82 18.94 15.66
N TYR A 4 -12.85 19.26 16.52
CA TYR A 4 -11.80 18.33 16.98
C TYR A 4 -11.93 17.91 18.45
N GLU A 5 -12.92 18.44 19.20
CA GLU A 5 -13.03 18.25 20.66
C GLU A 5 -13.44 16.83 21.09
N ASN A 6 -13.95 15.99 20.18
CA ASN A 6 -14.56 14.69 20.54
C ASN A 6 -13.83 13.44 20.02
N ILE A 7 -12.59 13.55 19.53
CA ILE A 7 -11.87 12.35 19.08
C ILE A 7 -11.02 11.79 20.23
N PRO A 8 -11.36 10.62 20.80
CA PRO A 8 -10.59 10.07 21.91
C PRO A 8 -9.14 9.82 21.49
N ALA A 9 -8.18 10.40 22.21
CA ALA A 9 -6.76 10.34 21.88
C ALA A 9 -6.18 8.90 21.81
N SER A 10 -6.92 7.90 22.31
CA SER A 10 -6.58 6.48 22.29
C SER A 10 -6.85 5.77 20.96
N SER A 11 -7.62 6.36 20.04
CA SER A 11 -7.97 5.73 18.76
C SER A 11 -6.94 5.93 17.64
N PHE A 12 -5.95 6.81 17.84
CA PHE A 12 -4.93 7.11 16.83
C PHE A 12 -3.55 6.57 17.19
N ASN A 13 -2.91 5.89 16.25
CA ASN A 13 -1.50 5.54 16.34
C ASN A 13 -0.61 6.82 16.21
N GLN A 14 0.68 6.74 16.57
CA GLN A 14 1.57 7.92 16.51
C GLN A 14 1.67 8.53 15.09
N GLU A 15 1.63 7.72 14.04
CA GLU A 15 1.67 8.19 12.65
C GLU A 15 0.43 9.03 12.32
N GLN A 16 -0.75 8.58 12.76
CA GLN A 16 -2.02 9.26 12.59
C GLN A 16 -2.08 10.57 13.38
N LYS A 17 -1.57 10.59 14.61
CA LYS A 17 -1.42 11.84 15.39
C LYS A 17 -0.51 12.84 14.69
N ARG A 18 0.63 12.39 14.14
CA ARG A 18 1.54 13.23 13.34
C ARG A 18 0.86 13.74 12.07
N CYS A 19 0.10 12.91 11.36
CA CYS A 19 -0.68 13.32 10.20
C CYS A 19 -1.70 14.41 10.56
N ALA A 20 -2.52 14.21 11.59
CA ALA A 20 -3.53 15.17 12.00
C ALA A 20 -2.91 16.53 12.39
N LEU A 21 -1.84 16.50 13.18
CA LEU A 21 -1.09 17.71 13.55
C LEU A 21 -0.54 18.43 12.31
N MET A 22 0.03 17.68 11.37
CA MET A 22 0.53 18.24 10.10
C MET A 22 -0.58 18.87 9.26
N CYS A 23 -1.77 18.27 9.20
CA CYS A 23 -2.91 18.83 8.47
C CYS A 23 -3.35 20.16 9.07
N ILE A 24 -3.47 20.23 10.40
CA ILE A 24 -3.80 21.46 11.12
C ILE A 24 -2.73 22.54 10.88
N LEU A 25 -1.45 22.18 10.96
CA LEU A 25 -0.34 23.12 10.72
C LEU A 25 -0.26 23.60 9.26
N CYS A 26 -0.59 22.74 8.29
CA CYS A 26 -0.67 23.15 6.89
C CYS A 26 -1.86 24.09 6.63
N ASN A 27 -2.95 23.95 7.39
CA ASN A 27 -4.15 24.78 7.28
C ASN A 27 -4.04 26.14 7.97
N LEU A 28 -3.09 26.33 8.89
CA LEU A 28 -2.87 27.59 9.61
C LEU A 28 -2.11 28.63 8.78
N ASN A 29 -2.69 29.00 7.62
CA ASN A 29 -2.25 30.11 6.74
C ASN A 29 -1.00 29.90 5.87
N GLY A 30 -0.62 28.66 5.51
CA GLY A 30 0.21 28.42 4.31
C GLY A 30 1.67 28.92 4.31
N GLU A 31 2.08 29.80 5.24
CA GLU A 31 3.39 30.46 5.28
C GLU A 31 4.51 29.61 5.91
N VAL A 32 4.16 28.46 6.48
CA VAL A 32 5.13 27.66 7.23
C VAL A 32 5.94 26.76 6.29
N ASP A 33 7.24 27.04 6.14
CA ASP A 33 8.12 26.25 5.27
C ASP A 33 8.12 24.74 5.62
N ASN A 34 8.28 23.90 4.60
CA ASN A 34 8.32 22.45 4.71
C ASN A 34 9.45 21.97 5.64
N ALA A 35 10.61 22.63 5.64
CA ALA A 35 11.72 22.24 6.50
C ALA A 35 11.45 22.61 7.97
N PHE A 36 10.71 23.68 8.21
CA PHE A 36 10.25 24.01 9.56
C PHE A 36 9.26 22.97 10.08
N LEU A 37 8.23 22.63 9.29
CA LEU A 37 7.24 21.62 9.67
C LEU A 37 7.87 20.24 9.93
N ALA A 38 8.81 19.84 9.07
CA ALA A 38 9.54 18.58 9.23
C ALA A 38 10.29 18.51 10.57
N ARG A 39 10.95 19.61 10.96
CA ARG A 39 11.64 19.71 12.25
C ARG A 39 10.67 19.74 13.43
N ALA A 40 9.62 20.55 13.34
CA ALA A 40 8.63 20.70 14.41
C ALA A 40 7.89 19.39 14.73
N VAL A 41 7.57 18.59 13.72
CA VAL A 41 6.84 17.32 13.88
C VAL A 41 7.77 16.11 13.98
N GLY A 42 9.07 16.29 13.74
CA GLY A 42 10.06 15.21 13.74
C GLY A 42 9.83 14.19 12.63
N CYS A 43 9.51 14.66 11.42
CA CYS A 43 9.25 13.82 10.26
C CYS A 43 10.11 14.23 9.06
N SER A 44 10.11 13.41 8.00
CA SER A 44 10.87 13.75 6.79
C SER A 44 10.18 14.85 5.99
N ILE A 45 10.97 15.70 5.31
CA ILE A 45 10.45 16.73 4.39
C ILE A 45 9.57 16.11 3.29
N ARG A 46 9.94 14.92 2.78
CA ARG A 46 9.12 14.19 1.79
C ARG A 46 7.73 13.83 2.34
N PHE A 47 7.65 13.48 3.62
CA PHE A 47 6.38 13.19 4.28
C PHE A 47 5.52 14.46 4.39
N VAL A 48 6.11 15.59 4.79
CA VAL A 48 5.43 16.90 4.82
C VAL A 48 4.85 17.27 3.45
N GLN A 49 5.67 17.18 2.39
CA GLN A 49 5.23 17.46 1.01
C GLN A 49 4.08 16.55 0.57
N LYS A 50 4.14 15.26 0.93
CA LYS A 50 3.07 14.30 0.63
C LYS A 50 1.77 14.65 1.35
N VAL A 51 1.85 15.10 2.61
CA VAL A 51 0.69 15.54 3.38
C VAL A 51 0.10 16.82 2.76
N ARG A 52 0.91 17.83 2.47
CA ARG A 52 0.44 19.07 1.81
C ARG A 52 -0.30 18.80 0.50
N LYS A 53 0.27 17.98 -0.38
CA LYS A 53 -0.40 17.58 -1.63
C LYS A 53 -1.74 16.88 -1.39
N ARG A 54 -1.85 16.08 -0.32
CA ARG A 54 -3.12 15.44 0.03
C ARG A 54 -4.13 16.43 0.61
N VAL A 55 -3.70 17.38 1.44
CA VAL A 55 -4.55 18.47 1.94
C VAL A 55 -5.12 19.27 0.76
N GLU A 56 -4.29 19.62 -0.22
CA GLU A 56 -4.70 20.31 -1.45
C GLU A 56 -5.72 19.50 -2.29
N GLN A 57 -5.58 18.17 -2.34
CA GLN A 57 -6.40 17.30 -3.17
C GLN A 57 -7.71 16.85 -2.51
N ASP A 58 -7.65 16.50 -1.23
CA ASP A 58 -8.74 15.84 -0.49
C ASP A 58 -9.53 16.82 0.40
N GLY A 59 -9.08 18.08 0.47
CA GLY A 59 -9.65 19.10 1.34
C GLY A 59 -9.11 19.04 2.78
N ASN A 60 -9.51 20.04 3.57
CA ASN A 60 -8.90 20.37 4.86
C ASN A 60 -9.34 19.48 6.04
N ASP A 61 -9.97 18.32 5.81
CA ASP A 61 -10.46 17.45 6.90
C ASP A 61 -9.35 16.49 7.40
N PRO A 62 -8.84 16.65 8.63
CA PRO A 62 -7.81 15.77 9.18
C PRO A 62 -8.27 14.31 9.32
N LEU A 63 -9.58 14.04 9.44
CA LEU A 63 -10.12 12.68 9.59
C LEU A 63 -9.99 11.85 8.31
N THR A 64 -10.20 12.47 7.14
CA THR A 64 -10.03 11.81 5.83
C THR A 64 -8.55 11.55 5.52
N MET A 65 -7.65 12.35 6.09
CA MET A 65 -6.21 12.21 5.89
C MET A 65 -5.57 11.11 6.75
N VAL A 66 -6.13 10.89 7.94
CA VAL A 66 -5.70 9.86 8.88
C VAL A 66 -6.19 8.47 8.49
N SER A 67 -7.34 8.40 7.83
CA SER A 67 -7.85 7.15 7.27
C SER A 67 -7.04 6.80 6.02
N ARG A 68 -6.42 5.60 6.01
CA ARG A 68 -5.81 5.08 4.78
C ARG A 68 -6.93 4.98 3.75
N LYS A 69 -6.84 5.72 2.64
CA LYS A 69 -7.67 5.42 1.46
C LYS A 69 -7.54 3.94 1.17
N LEU A 70 -8.65 3.23 1.27
CA LEU A 70 -8.72 1.84 0.81
C LEU A 70 -8.24 1.85 -0.63
N ARG A 71 -7.27 0.99 -0.92
CA ARG A 71 -6.75 0.87 -2.27
C ARG A 71 -7.92 0.42 -3.14
N ASP A 72 -8.19 1.18 -4.19
CA ASP A 72 -9.19 0.82 -5.18
C ASP A 72 -8.99 -0.65 -5.59
N PRO A 73 -10.02 -1.52 -5.45
CA PRO A 73 -9.91 -2.91 -5.85
C PRO A 73 -9.57 -3.07 -7.33
N GLU A 74 -9.91 -2.11 -8.20
CA GLU A 74 -9.50 -2.14 -9.62
C GLU A 74 -8.01 -1.79 -9.81
N ALA A 75 -7.46 -0.90 -8.97
CA ALA A 75 -6.02 -0.58 -8.96
C ALA A 75 -5.17 -1.59 -8.14
N ALA A 76 -5.81 -2.53 -7.46
CA ALA A 76 -5.16 -3.67 -6.84
C ALA A 76 -4.76 -4.67 -7.92
N LYS A 77 -3.60 -4.40 -8.57
CA LYS A 77 -2.83 -5.30 -9.45
C LYS A 77 -3.67 -6.46 -9.97
N THR A 78 -4.29 -6.29 -11.13
CA THR A 78 -5.01 -7.31 -11.92
C THR A 78 -4.75 -8.68 -11.35
N VAL A 79 -5.71 -9.21 -10.59
CA VAL A 79 -5.67 -10.59 -10.11
C VAL A 79 -5.31 -11.42 -11.34
N ARG A 80 -4.10 -11.99 -11.34
CA ARG A 80 -3.59 -12.73 -12.49
C ARG A 80 -4.63 -13.76 -12.84
N SER A 81 -5.00 -13.85 -14.13
CA SER A 81 -6.16 -14.63 -14.54
C SER A 81 -6.06 -16.04 -13.96
N PRO A 82 -7.14 -16.56 -13.35
CA PRO A 82 -7.14 -17.91 -12.77
C PRO A 82 -6.63 -18.97 -13.76
N ALA A 83 -6.99 -18.81 -15.05
CA ALA A 83 -6.53 -19.64 -16.15
C ALA A 83 -5.00 -19.66 -16.33
N LEU A 84 -4.31 -18.54 -16.09
CA LEU A 84 -2.84 -18.48 -16.18
C LEU A 84 -2.20 -19.27 -15.02
N LEU A 85 -2.76 -19.15 -13.82
CA LEU A 85 -2.26 -19.87 -12.65
C LEU A 85 -2.48 -21.39 -12.79
N GLU A 86 -3.61 -21.80 -13.35
CA GLU A 86 -3.91 -23.20 -13.61
C GLU A 86 -2.93 -23.82 -14.62
N LYS A 87 -2.63 -23.12 -15.72
CA LYS A 87 -1.62 -23.56 -16.69
C LYS A 87 -0.23 -23.70 -16.06
N ILE A 88 0.18 -22.75 -15.22
CA ILE A 88 1.45 -22.81 -14.50
C ILE A 88 1.47 -24.01 -13.55
N ASN A 89 0.40 -24.23 -12.79
CA ASN A 89 0.31 -25.34 -11.85
C ASN A 89 0.36 -26.70 -12.55
N LYS A 90 -0.36 -26.85 -13.67
CA LYS A 90 -0.32 -28.07 -14.48
C LYS A 90 1.10 -28.39 -14.95
N LYS A 91 1.84 -27.37 -15.41
CA LYS A 91 3.22 -27.55 -15.88
C LYS A 91 4.20 -27.93 -14.76
N ILE A 92 3.99 -27.40 -13.57
CA ILE A 92 4.74 -27.78 -12.36
C ILE A 92 4.42 -29.23 -11.95
N GLU A 93 3.18 -29.68 -12.13
CA GLU A 93 2.78 -31.06 -11.83
C GLU A 93 3.32 -32.06 -12.86
N GLU A 94 3.33 -31.68 -14.13
CA GLU A 94 3.91 -32.48 -15.21
C GLU A 94 5.42 -32.64 -15.02
N ASN A 95 6.15 -31.58 -14.64
CA ASN A 95 7.60 -31.63 -14.44
C ASN A 95 8.05 -30.73 -13.27
N PRO A 96 8.19 -31.26 -12.04
CA PRO A 96 8.50 -30.45 -10.85
C PRO A 96 9.93 -29.89 -10.84
N ASP A 97 10.86 -30.52 -11.56
CA ASP A 97 12.27 -30.09 -11.65
C ASP A 97 12.51 -29.06 -12.77
N GLN A 98 11.46 -28.70 -13.52
CA GLN A 98 11.59 -27.75 -14.60
C GLN A 98 11.94 -26.35 -14.07
N SER A 99 12.91 -25.70 -14.71
CA SER A 99 13.33 -24.36 -14.31
C SER A 99 12.19 -23.34 -14.47
N MET A 100 12.12 -22.35 -13.58
CA MET A 100 11.11 -21.29 -13.64
C MET A 100 11.13 -20.51 -14.96
N ASN A 101 12.31 -20.38 -15.59
CA ASN A 101 12.46 -19.70 -16.88
C ASN A 101 11.80 -20.52 -17.99
N ALA A 102 12.06 -21.83 -18.04
CA ALA A 102 11.46 -22.71 -19.02
C ALA A 102 9.93 -22.76 -18.88
N ILE A 103 9.40 -22.77 -17.64
CA ILE A 103 7.95 -22.68 -17.41
C ILE A 103 7.40 -21.35 -17.93
N ALA A 104 8.08 -20.23 -17.68
CA ALA A 104 7.66 -18.90 -18.13
C ALA A 104 7.68 -18.77 -19.66
N GLU A 105 8.73 -19.23 -20.32
CA GLU A 105 8.87 -19.21 -21.80
C GLU A 105 7.81 -20.05 -22.49
N SER A 106 7.36 -21.10 -21.82
CA SER A 106 6.44 -22.08 -22.39
C SER A 106 4.95 -21.76 -22.14
N ILE A 107 4.65 -20.62 -21.51
CA ILE A 107 3.29 -20.16 -21.23
C ILE A 107 3.19 -18.67 -21.59
N ASP A 108 2.42 -18.37 -22.64
CA ASP A 108 2.20 -16.98 -23.04
C ASP A 108 1.58 -16.14 -21.92
N GLY A 109 2.21 -14.98 -21.66
CA GLY A 109 1.81 -14.07 -20.59
C GLY A 109 2.32 -14.45 -19.20
N ALA A 110 3.07 -15.56 -19.04
CA ALA A 110 3.73 -15.89 -17.79
C ALA A 110 5.12 -15.25 -17.71
N SER A 111 5.29 -14.28 -16.81
CA SER A 111 6.65 -13.83 -16.44
C SER A 111 7.29 -14.76 -15.42
N ARG A 112 8.62 -14.81 -15.37
CA ARG A 112 9.36 -15.55 -14.31
C ARG A 112 8.88 -15.20 -12.90
N SER A 113 8.62 -13.92 -12.63
CA SER A 113 8.11 -13.45 -11.34
C SER A 113 6.69 -13.95 -11.05
N THR A 114 5.94 -14.30 -12.09
CA THR A 114 4.62 -14.92 -11.98
C THR A 114 4.72 -16.37 -11.56
N VAL A 115 5.58 -17.14 -12.24
CA VAL A 115 5.87 -18.54 -11.92
C VAL A 115 6.42 -18.68 -10.50
N HIS A 116 7.43 -17.89 -10.13
CA HIS A 116 8.00 -17.91 -8.78
C HIS A 116 6.95 -17.67 -7.69
N ARG A 117 6.02 -16.73 -7.93
CA ARG A 117 4.96 -16.43 -6.98
C ARG A 117 3.96 -17.58 -6.86
N ALA A 118 3.58 -18.20 -7.97
CA ALA A 118 2.68 -19.36 -7.99
C ALA A 118 3.26 -20.54 -7.19
N ILE A 119 4.56 -20.84 -7.38
CA ILE A 119 5.27 -21.88 -6.63
C ILE A 119 5.24 -21.58 -5.12
N ASN A 120 5.54 -20.35 -4.72
CA ASN A 120 5.55 -19.98 -3.30
C ASN A 120 4.15 -19.99 -2.66
N THR A 121 3.12 -19.55 -3.39
CA THR A 121 1.73 -19.65 -2.92
C THR A 121 1.34 -21.11 -2.70
N ARG A 122 1.63 -21.99 -3.66
CA ARG A 122 1.37 -23.43 -3.55
C ARG A 122 2.09 -24.05 -2.34
N ARG A 123 3.38 -23.75 -2.13
CA ARG A 123 4.13 -24.22 -0.96
C ARG A 123 3.47 -23.77 0.35
N LYS A 124 3.03 -22.52 0.42
CA LYS A 124 2.34 -21.99 1.59
C LYS A 124 1.01 -22.70 1.85
N GLU A 125 0.23 -22.97 0.80
CA GLU A 125 -1.02 -23.73 0.91
C GLU A 125 -0.80 -25.18 1.35
N GLN A 126 0.26 -25.83 0.87
CA GLN A 126 0.64 -27.18 1.31
C GLN A 126 1.07 -27.22 2.78
N LEU A 127 1.75 -26.17 3.26
CA LEU A 127 2.14 -26.04 4.67
C LEU A 127 0.95 -25.77 5.60
N LEU A 128 -0.06 -25.04 5.12
CA LEU A 128 -1.28 -24.74 5.89
C LEU A 128 -2.27 -25.92 5.97
N ARG A 129 -2.08 -26.95 5.12
CA ARG A 129 -2.89 -28.18 5.10
C ARG A 129 -2.28 -29.33 5.91
N LYS A 130 -1.11 -29.11 6.52
CA LYS A 130 -0.47 -30.03 7.47
C LYS A 130 -0.74 -29.56 8.89
#